data_AF-A0A3D0T0P0-F1
#
_entry.id   AF-A0A3D0T0P0-F1
#
_cell.length_a   1.000
_cell.length_b   1.000
_cell.length_c   1.000
_cell.angle_alpha   90.00
_cell.angle_beta   90.00
_cell.angle_gamma   90.00
#
_symmetry.space_group_name_H-M   'P 1'
#
loop_
_entity.id
_entity.type
_entity.pdbx_description
1 polymer ?
#
loop_
_entity_poly.entity_id
_entity_poly.type
_entity_poly.pdbx_seq_one_letter_code
_entity_poly.pdbx_strand_id
1 'polypeptide(L)'
;YDQYGHAGVDPNCGGAGFGGGADFGDIFGDVFGDIFGGGRGRQSRARQGADLRYNLEMSLEEAVRGKEVEIRVPTLVACDSCHGSGAKKGTSPKTCPTCHGQG
;
A
#
# COMPACT_ATOMS: atom_id res chain seq x y z
N TYR A 1 10.12 -11.77 -23.27
CA TYR A 1 10.87 -12.76 -24.06
C TYR A 1 12.22 -12.12 -24.27
N ASP A 2 13.10 -12.39 -23.31
CA ASP A 2 14.35 -11.67 -23.04
C ASP A 2 15.39 -12.78 -22.75
N GLN A 3 16.67 -12.50 -23.02
CA GLN A 3 17.74 -13.46 -23.36
C GLN A 3 18.18 -14.51 -22.30
N TYR A 4 17.36 -14.78 -21.28
CA TYR A 4 17.48 -15.95 -20.40
C TYR A 4 16.15 -16.71 -20.32
N GLY A 5 15.59 -17.00 -21.50
CA GLY A 5 14.41 -17.84 -21.65
C GLY A 5 14.59 -19.21 -21.00
N HIS A 6 13.62 -19.59 -20.15
CA HIS A 6 13.33 -20.96 -19.71
C HIS A 6 14.54 -21.89 -19.47
N ALA A 7 15.48 -21.50 -18.61
CA ALA A 7 16.49 -22.43 -18.06
C ALA A 7 16.09 -22.91 -16.65
N GLY A 8 14.83 -23.34 -16.49
CA GLY A 8 14.29 -23.78 -15.19
C GLY A 8 13.41 -25.03 -15.25
N VAL A 9 13.41 -25.75 -16.36
CA VAL A 9 12.64 -27.00 -16.55
C VAL A 9 13.52 -28.10 -17.11
N ASP A 10 14.72 -28.27 -16.54
CA ASP A 10 15.51 -29.49 -16.70
C ASP A 10 15.34 -30.35 -15.42
N PRO A 11 14.61 -31.47 -15.47
CA PRO A 11 14.38 -32.34 -14.32
C PRO A 11 15.58 -33.23 -13.94
N ASN A 12 16.77 -33.06 -14.54
CA ASN A 12 17.81 -34.09 -14.51
C ASN A 12 19.20 -33.69 -13.94
N CYS A 13 19.27 -32.72 -13.02
CA CYS A 13 20.41 -32.55 -12.12
C CYS A 13 19.95 -32.84 -10.68
N GLY A 14 20.21 -33.97 -10.02
CA GLY A 14 21.35 -34.89 -10.10
C GLY A 14 22.04 -34.93 -8.75
N GLY A 15 21.82 -36.00 -7.97
CA GLY A 15 22.84 -36.52 -7.04
C GLY A 15 22.75 -36.17 -5.54
N ALA A 16 22.14 -37.10 -4.80
CA ALA A 16 22.38 -37.53 -3.41
C ALA A 16 23.49 -36.89 -2.53
N GLY A 17 23.08 -36.50 -1.31
CA GLY A 17 23.65 -37.04 -0.07
C GLY A 17 24.51 -36.10 0.80
N PHE A 18 23.96 -35.65 1.94
CA PHE A 18 24.70 -35.55 3.20
C PHE A 18 23.73 -35.49 4.40
N GLY A 19 23.89 -36.43 5.34
CA GLY A 19 23.04 -36.56 6.53
C GLY A 19 23.43 -35.61 7.67
N GLY A 20 22.49 -35.41 8.59
CA GLY A 20 22.71 -34.70 9.84
C GLY A 20 21.37 -34.34 10.49
N GLY A 21 20.99 -35.05 11.54
CA GLY A 21 19.75 -34.82 12.28
C GLY A 21 19.71 -33.42 12.90
N ALA A 22 19.02 -32.51 12.24
CA ALA A 22 18.47 -31.32 12.84
C ALA A 22 16.95 -31.48 12.79
N ASP A 23 16.30 -31.33 13.94
CA ASP A 23 14.85 -31.29 14.08
C ASP A 23 14.25 -30.33 13.04
N PHE A 24 13.72 -30.93 11.96
CA PHE A 24 12.99 -30.22 10.92
C PHE A 24 11.72 -29.57 11.53
N GLY A 25 11.33 -29.93 12.76
CA GLY A 25 10.29 -29.24 13.51
C GLY A 25 10.73 -27.91 14.12
N ASP A 26 11.96 -27.82 14.64
CA ASP A 26 12.44 -26.63 15.38
C ASP A 26 12.91 -25.52 14.44
N ILE A 27 13.56 -25.86 13.32
CA ILE A 27 13.89 -24.88 12.27
C ILE A 27 12.62 -24.31 11.61
N PHE A 28 11.58 -25.12 11.45
CA PHE A 28 10.30 -24.63 10.95
C PHE A 28 9.54 -23.85 12.03
N GLY A 29 9.67 -24.20 13.31
CA GLY A 29 9.10 -23.44 14.42
C GLY A 29 9.65 -22.02 14.52
N ASP A 30 10.98 -21.87 14.52
CA ASP A 30 11.64 -20.57 14.70
C ASP A 30 11.56 -19.69 13.44
N VAL A 31 11.67 -20.26 12.24
CA VAL A 31 11.54 -19.47 10.99
C VAL A 31 10.10 -18.99 10.79
N PHE A 32 9.09 -19.80 11.10
CA PHE A 32 7.70 -19.34 11.06
C PHE A 32 7.38 -18.44 12.26
N GLY A 33 7.99 -18.66 13.43
CA GLY A 33 7.88 -17.79 14.60
C GLY A 33 8.41 -16.36 14.33
N ASP A 34 9.59 -16.24 13.72
CA ASP A 34 10.21 -14.94 13.42
C ASP A 34 9.61 -14.24 12.19
N ILE A 35 9.16 -15.00 11.18
CA ILE A 35 8.53 -14.43 9.97
C ILE A 35 7.08 -14.02 10.25
N PHE A 36 6.33 -14.75 11.08
CA PHE A 36 4.93 -14.45 11.39
C PHE A 36 4.72 -13.73 12.74
N GLY A 37 5.75 -13.64 13.60
CA GLY A 37 5.67 -13.01 14.94
C GLY A 37 6.25 -11.60 15.06
N GLY A 38 6.97 -11.11 14.05
CA GLY A 38 7.67 -9.83 14.12
C GLY A 38 6.99 -8.73 13.31
N GLY A 39 5.75 -8.39 13.63
CA GLY A 39 5.01 -7.30 13.00
C GLY A 39 5.65 -5.94 13.25
N ARG A 40 6.77 -5.66 12.57
CA ARG A 40 7.34 -4.31 12.41
C ARG A 40 6.17 -3.42 12.02
N GLY A 41 5.77 -2.55 12.95
CA GLY A 41 4.68 -1.60 12.74
C GLY A 41 4.89 -0.95 11.40
N ARG A 42 3.98 -1.24 10.45
CA ARG A 42 3.92 -0.54 9.17
C ARG A 42 3.63 0.90 9.54
N GLN A 43 4.69 1.69 9.70
CA GLN A 43 4.61 3.12 9.88
C GLN A 43 3.75 3.61 8.73
N SER A 44 2.55 4.08 9.06
CA SER A 44 1.58 4.59 8.11
C SER A 44 2.25 5.74 7.39
N ARG A 45 2.80 5.46 6.21
CA ARG A 45 3.33 6.50 5.34
C ARG A 45 2.13 7.27 4.85
N ALA A 46 2.12 8.57 5.12
CA ALA A 46 1.14 9.48 4.54
C ALA A 46 1.14 9.24 3.02
N ARG A 47 0.00 8.81 2.49
CA ARG A 47 -0.16 8.62 1.05
C ARG A 47 -0.40 9.98 0.45
N GLN A 48 0.35 10.32 -0.60
CA GLN A 48 0.07 11.51 -1.38
C GLN A 48 -1.29 11.35 -2.06
N GLY A 49 -2.06 12.44 -2.09
CA GLY A 49 -3.31 12.51 -2.84
C GLY A 49 -3.08 12.46 -4.36
N ALA A 50 -4.17 12.26 -5.11
CA ALA A 50 -4.11 12.32 -6.57
C ALA A 50 -3.92 13.77 -7.07
N ASP A 51 -3.27 13.93 -8.21
CA ASP A 51 -3.13 15.22 -8.89
C ASP A 51 -4.46 15.67 -9.50
N LEU A 52 -4.68 16.99 -9.55
CA LEU A 52 -5.85 17.61 -10.17
C LEU A 52 -5.45 18.35 -11.45
N ARG A 53 -6.24 18.18 -12.52
CA ARG A 53 -6.03 18.85 -13.81
C ARG A 53 -7.25 19.69 -14.17
N TYR A 54 -7.02 20.95 -14.51
CA TYR A 54 -8.04 21.86 -15.01
C TYR A 54 -7.60 22.40 -16.37
N ASN A 55 -8.48 22.32 -17.37
CA ASN A 55 -8.24 22.90 -18.69
C ASN A 55 -8.98 24.24 -18.77
N LEU A 56 -8.22 25.33 -18.90
CA LEU A 56 -8.74 26.67 -19.08
C LEU A 56 -8.68 27.05 -20.56
N GLU A 57 -9.84 27.27 -21.17
CA GLU A 57 -9.93 27.83 -22.52
C GLU A 57 -9.96 29.36 -22.44
N MET A 58 -9.15 30.03 -23.27
CA MET A 58 -9.08 31.49 -23.34
C MET A 58 -8.79 31.96 -24.77
N SER A 59 -9.22 33.18 -25.12
CA SER A 59 -8.90 33.77 -26.41
C SER A 59 -7.47 34.31 -26.46
N LEU A 60 -6.94 34.55 -27.68
CA LEU A 60 -5.61 35.13 -27.86
C LEU A 60 -5.53 36.55 -27.27
N GLU A 61 -6.59 37.34 -27.43
CA GLU A 61 -6.70 38.70 -26.91
C GLU A 61 -6.71 38.71 -25.38
N GLU A 62 -7.39 37.75 -24.75
CA GLU A 62 -7.39 37.56 -23.30
C GLU A 62 -6.00 37.17 -22.80
N ALA A 63 -5.29 36.30 -23.53
CA ALA A 63 -3.92 35.91 -23.19
C ALA A 63 -2.92 37.09 -23.29
N VAL A 64 -3.06 37.95 -24.30
CA VAL A 64 -2.19 39.13 -24.50
C VAL A 64 -2.47 40.23 -23.49
N ARG A 65 -3.74 40.48 -23.16
CA ARG A 65 -4.12 41.52 -22.19
C ARG A 65 -3.96 41.07 -20.74
N GLY A 66 -3.90 39.76 -20.51
CA GLY A 66 -3.99 39.17 -19.19
C GLY A 66 -5.44 39.12 -18.70
N LYS A 67 -5.80 38.02 -18.03
CA LYS A 67 -7.12 37.80 -17.44
C LYS A 67 -6.96 37.08 -16.11
N GLU A 68 -7.70 37.52 -15.10
CA GLU A 68 -7.83 36.82 -13.84
C GLU A 68 -9.05 35.89 -13.90
N VAL A 69 -8.88 34.64 -13.45
CA VAL A 69 -9.94 33.63 -13.44
C VAL A 69 -9.95 32.95 -12.07
N GLU A 70 -11.10 32.94 -11.40
CA GLU A 70 -11.30 32.21 -10.16
C GLU A 70 -11.56 30.73 -10.48
N ILE A 71 -10.68 29.84 -10.01
CA ILE A 71 -10.81 28.38 -10.18
C ILE A 71 -11.21 27.78 -8.84
N ARG A 72 -12.36 27.10 -8.81
CA ARG A 72 -12.84 26.38 -7.62
C ARG A 72 -12.36 24.94 -7.65
N VAL A 73 -11.49 24.58 -6.72
CA VAL A 73 -10.91 23.25 -6.60
C VAL A 73 -11.55 22.49 -5.43
N PRO A 74 -12.32 21.41 -5.68
CA PRO A 74 -12.87 20.61 -4.60
C PRO A 74 -11.76 19.80 -3.93
N THR A 75 -11.66 19.87 -2.60
CA THR A 75 -10.66 19.14 -1.81
C THR A 75 -11.34 18.27 -0.76
N LEU A 76 -10.72 17.14 -0.43
CA LEU A 76 -11.10 16.34 0.73
C LEU A 76 -10.62 17.06 2.00
N VAL A 77 -11.56 17.31 2.92
CA VAL A 77 -11.28 17.92 4.23
C VAL A 77 -11.66 16.95 5.33
N ALA A 78 -11.06 17.12 6.52
CA ALA A 78 -11.46 16.36 7.69
C ALA A 78 -12.93 16.67 8.02
N CYS A 79 -13.73 15.65 8.31
CA CYS A 79 -15.14 15.86 8.65
C CYS A 79 -15.25 16.60 10.00
N ASP A 80 -15.99 17.71 10.06
CA ASP A 80 -16.12 18.51 11.28
C ASP A 80 -16.79 17.76 12.45
N SER A 81 -17.65 16.79 12.15
CA SER A 81 -18.42 16.08 13.17
C SER A 81 -17.64 14.96 13.86
N CYS A 82 -16.78 14.28 13.13
CA CYS A 82 -16.03 13.11 13.62
C CYS A 82 -14.50 13.29 13.55
N HIS A 83 -14.03 14.41 12.99
CA HIS A 83 -12.61 14.74 12.80
C HIS A 83 -11.81 13.63 12.10
N GLY A 84 -12.45 12.96 11.13
CA GLY A 84 -11.82 11.86 10.37
C GLY A 84 -11.82 10.51 11.09
N SER A 85 -12.42 10.38 12.27
CA SER A 85 -12.51 9.09 12.98
C SER A 85 -13.52 8.12 12.37
N GLY A 86 -14.47 8.61 11.56
CA GLY A 86 -15.58 7.80 11.03
C GLY A 86 -16.56 7.31 12.10
N ALA A 87 -16.40 7.73 13.36
CA ALA A 87 -17.25 7.33 14.49
C ALA A 87 -18.20 8.45 14.92
N LYS A 88 -19.34 8.08 15.52
CA LYS A 88 -20.27 9.06 16.11
C LYS A 88 -19.57 9.82 17.24
N LYS A 89 -19.89 11.11 17.42
CA LYS A 89 -19.35 11.94 18.50
C LYS A 89 -19.50 11.25 19.87
N GLY A 90 -18.41 11.15 20.62
CA GLY A 90 -18.36 10.47 21.92
C GLY A 90 -18.22 8.95 21.86
N THR A 91 -18.09 8.36 20.66
CA THR A 91 -17.83 6.94 20.48
C THR A 91 -16.48 6.71 19.81
N SER A 92 -15.91 5.52 19.98
CA SER A 92 -14.65 5.12 19.36
C SER A 92 -14.86 3.97 18.36
N PRO A 93 -14.05 3.90 17.29
CA PRO A 93 -14.00 2.71 16.45
C PRO A 93 -13.68 1.46 17.28
N LYS A 94 -14.29 0.33 16.94
CA LYS A 94 -13.97 -0.98 17.51
C LYS A 94 -13.32 -1.85 16.44
N THR A 95 -12.33 -2.63 16.83
CA THR A 95 -11.67 -3.58 15.92
C THR A 95 -12.67 -4.63 15.47
N CYS A 96 -12.81 -4.81 14.16
CA CYS A 96 -13.65 -5.85 13.58
C CYS A 96 -13.05 -7.24 13.92
N PRO A 97 -13.80 -8.16 14.54
CA PRO A 97 -13.28 -9.48 14.91
C PRO A 97 -13.03 -10.39 13.70
N THR A 98 -13.60 -10.06 12.54
CA THR A 98 -13.46 -10.86 11.32
C THR A 98 -12.21 -10.48 10.53
N CYS A 99 -12.02 -9.18 10.23
CA CYS A 99 -10.87 -8.71 9.45
C CYS A 99 -9.70 -8.17 10.32
N HIS A 100 -9.87 -8.14 11.65
CA HIS A 100 -8.86 -7.65 12.60
C HIS A 100 -8.28 -6.26 12.24
N GLY A 101 -9.09 -5.39 11.64
CA GLY A 101 -8.70 -4.02 11.26
C GLY A 101 -7.92 -3.89 9.95
N GLN A 102 -7.93 -4.93 9.11
CA GLN A 102 -7.29 -4.91 7.78
C GLN A 102 -8.27 -4.61 6.62
N GLY A 103 -9.57 -4.45 6.94
CA GLY A 103 -10.64 -4.21 5.96
C GLY A 103 -10.95 -2.75 5.75
#